data_AF-A0A3L7NP32-F1
#
_entry.id   AF-A0A3L7NP32-F1
#
_cell.length_a   1.000
_cell.length_b   1.000
_cell.length_c   1.000
_cell.angle_alpha   90.00
_cell.angle_beta   90.00
_cell.angle_gamma   90.00
#
_symmetry.space_group_name_H-M   'P 1'
#
loop_
_entity.id
_entity.type
_entity.pdbx_description
1 polymer ?
#
loop_
_entity_poly.entity_id
_entity_poly.type
_entity_poly.pdbx_seq_one_letter_code
_entity_poly.pdbx_strand_id
1 'polypeptide(L)' 'MPNAFDPYREALVVEWHTNWPDTYEDWSAADKARVESLLHTSPAEAADLDYLRQHSGFARVITVTPDDVDRVSVA' A
#
# COMPACT_ATOMS: atom_id res chain seq x y z
N MET A 1 0.76 -14.96 0.26
CA MET A 1 0.16 -14.90 -1.09
C MET A 1 -0.57 -13.58 -1.11
N PRO A 2 -0.17 -12.62 -1.95
CA PRO A 2 -0.77 -11.29 -1.94
C PRO A 2 -2.27 -11.43 -2.22
N ASN A 3 -3.11 -10.68 -1.52
CA ASN A 3 -4.53 -10.69 -1.83
C ASN A 3 -4.77 -9.83 -3.07
N ALA A 4 -5.52 -10.37 -4.03
CA ALA A 4 -5.92 -9.61 -5.20
C ALA A 4 -6.82 -8.43 -4.78
N PHE A 5 -6.79 -7.36 -5.58
CA PHE A 5 -7.71 -6.24 -5.43
C PHE A 5 -9.17 -6.72 -5.41
N ASP A 6 -9.92 -6.32 -4.38
CA ASP A 6 -11.31 -6.68 -4.17
C ASP A 6 -12.15 -5.40 -4.19
N PRO A 7 -12.91 -5.12 -5.28
CA PRO A 7 -13.69 -3.89 -5.41
C PRO A 7 -14.71 -3.68 -4.28
N TYR A 8 -15.25 -4.76 -3.71
CA TYR A 8 -16.21 -4.68 -2.62
C TYR A 8 -15.53 -4.25 -1.31
N ARG A 9 -14.38 -4.84 -0.98
CA ARG A 9 -13.60 -4.44 0.20
C ARG A 9 -13.06 -3.04 0.04
N GLU A 10 -12.58 -2.68 -1.15
CA GLU A 10 -12.08 -1.34 -1.47
C GLU A 10 -13.14 -0.26 -1.22
N ALA A 11 -14.37 -0.49 -1.66
CA ALA A 11 -15.48 0.44 -1.45
C ALA A 11 -15.82 0.66 0.04
N LEU A 12 -15.33 -0.21 0.93
CA LEU A 12 -15.53 -0.17 2.38
C LEU A 12 -14.25 0.19 3.14
N VAL A 13 -13.22 0.67 2.46
CA VAL A 13 -11.99 1.12 3.09
C VAL A 13 -12.25 2.40 3.89
N VAL A 14 -11.86 2.38 5.16
CA VAL A 14 -11.98 3.52 6.09
C VAL A 14 -10.62 4.03 6.58
N GLU A 15 -9.56 3.26 6.37
CA GLU A 15 -8.20 3.56 6.77
C GLU A 15 -7.22 2.91 5.81
N TRP A 16 -6.02 3.48 5.66
CA TRP A 16 -4.92 2.87 4.95
C TRP A 16 -3.67 2.76 5.84
N HIS A 17 -2.89 1.71 5.61
CA HIS A 17 -1.58 1.51 6.23
C HIS A 17 -0.57 1.13 5.16
N THR A 18 0.67 1.56 5.34
CA THR A 18 1.79 1.10 4.54
C THR A 18 2.81 0.40 5.43
N ASN A 19 3.16 -0.83 5.09
CA ASN A 19 4.23 -1.57 5.75
C ASN A 19 5.51 -1.41 4.94
N TRP A 20 6.53 -0.85 5.57
CA TRP A 20 7.86 -0.69 4.98
C TRP A 20 8.78 -1.81 5.42
N PRO A 21 9.36 -2.58 4.49
CA PRO A 21 10.43 -3.52 4.81
C PRO A 21 11.68 -2.81 5.35
N ASP A 22 12.45 -3.52 6.18
CA ASP A 22 13.68 -3.03 6.80
C ASP A 22 14.73 -2.55 5.78
N THR A 23 14.69 -3.07 4.54
CA THR A 23 15.57 -2.61 3.44
C THR A 23 15.42 -1.11 3.13
N TYR A 24 14.31 -0.49 3.54
CA TYR A 24 14.05 0.94 3.36
C TYR A 24 14.14 1.72 4.69
N GLU A 25 14.71 1.16 5.76
CA GLU A 25 14.81 1.83 7.06
C GLU A 25 15.51 3.20 6.95
N ASP A 26 16.60 3.25 6.17
CA ASP A 26 17.42 4.45 5.96
C ASP A 26 16.77 5.54 5.07
N TRP A 27 15.61 5.27 4.48
CA TRP A 27 14.92 6.25 3.64
C TRP A 27 14.34 7.40 4.47
N SER A 28 14.38 8.60 3.91
CA SER A 28 13.78 9.76 4.56
C SER A 28 12.27 9.59 4.70
N ALA A 29 11.70 10.14 5.77
CA ALA A 29 10.24 10.12 5.98
C ALA A 29 9.48 10.81 4.82
N ALA A 30 10.10 11.82 4.18
CA ALA A 30 9.51 12.51 3.04
C ALA A 30 9.44 11.62 1.80
N ASP A 31 10.46 10.81 1.55
CA ASP A 31 10.47 9.87 0.43
C ASP A 31 9.50 8.72 0.64
N LYS A 32 9.44 8.19 1.88
CA LYS A 32 8.42 7.20 2.25
C LYS A 32 7.01 7.76 2.05
N ALA A 33 6.70 8.93 2.58
CA ALA A 33 5.37 9.54 2.43
C ALA A 33 4.98 9.77 0.96
N ARG A 34 5.94 10.11 0.10
CA ARG A 34 5.69 10.26 -1.35
C ARG A 34 5.29 8.93 -1.99
N VAL A 35 6.07 7.88 -1.73
CA VAL A 35 5.80 6.53 -2.25
C VAL A 35 4.46 6.01 -1.73
N GLU A 36 4.20 6.14 -0.41
CA GLU A 36 2.91 5.77 0.21
C GLU A 36 1.73 6.39 -0.53
N SER A 37 1.78 7.70 -0.76
CA SER A 37 0.72 8.42 -1.47
C SER A 37 0.51 7.90 -2.90
N LEU A 38 1.60 7.58 -3.62
CA LEU A 38 1.52 7.08 -4.99
C LEU A 38 0.94 5.66 -5.03
N LEU A 39 1.38 4.77 -4.14
CA LEU A 39 0.87 3.40 -4.05
C LEU A 39 -0.62 3.38 -3.74
N HIS A 40 -1.06 4.24 -2.82
CA HIS A 40 -2.46 4.34 -2.42
C HIS A 40 -3.38 5.01 -3.46
N THR A 41 -2.82 5.67 -4.48
CA THR A 41 -3.58 6.22 -5.62
C THR A 41 -4.00 5.12 -6.61
N SER A 42 -3.17 4.09 -6.78
CA SER A 42 -3.43 2.93 -7.66
C SER A 42 -3.27 1.60 -6.90
N PRO A 43 -4.12 1.31 -5.90
CA PRO A 43 -3.97 0.12 -5.05
C PRO A 43 -4.07 -1.20 -5.82
N ALA A 44 -4.78 -1.24 -6.95
CA ALA A 44 -4.89 -2.42 -7.80
C ALA A 44 -3.58 -2.85 -8.47
N GLU A 45 -2.58 -1.95 -8.50
CA GLU A 45 -1.24 -2.22 -9.03
C GLU A 45 -0.25 -2.63 -7.94
N ALA A 46 -0.64 -2.62 -6.67
CA ALA A 46 0.24 -3.00 -5.57
C ALA A 46 0.56 -4.49 -5.63
N ALA A 47 1.85 -4.83 -5.50
CA ALA A 47 2.29 -6.23 -5.57
C ALA A 47 1.86 -7.04 -4.34
N ASP A 48 1.77 -6.40 -3.18
CA ASP A 48 1.27 -6.99 -1.94
C ASP A 48 0.23 -6.10 -1.27
N LEU A 49 -1.04 -6.49 -1.45
CA LEU A 49 -2.21 -5.79 -0.98
C LEU A 49 -3.01 -6.68 -0.04
N ASP A 50 -3.43 -6.12 1.08
CA ASP A 50 -4.27 -6.76 2.08
C ASP A 50 -5.44 -5.88 2.47
N TYR A 51 -6.52 -6.53 2.90
CA TYR A 51 -7.69 -5.88 3.49
C TYR A 51 -7.95 -6.48 4.86
N LEU A 52 -7.69 -5.70 5.91
CA LEU A 52 -7.95 -6.11 7.28
C LEU A 52 -9.33 -5.64 7.70
N ARG A 53 -10.18 -6.57 8.14
CA ARG A 53 -11.54 -6.24 8.60
C ARG A 53 -11.47 -5.35 9.84
N GLN A 54 -12.14 -4.21 9.77
CA GLN A 54 -12.33 -3.27 10.88
C GLN A 54 -13.79 -3.33 11.37
N HIS A 55 -14.06 -2.67 12.51
CA HIS A 55 -15.41 -2.59 13.08
C HIS A 55 -16.42 -1.97 12.10
N SER A 56 -16.02 -0.92 11.37
CA SER A 56 -16.88 -0.13 10.47
C SER A 56 -16.54 -0.29 8.98
N GLY A 57 -15.59 -1.16 8.61
CA GLY A 57 -15.13 -1.29 7.23
C GLY A 57 -13.90 -2.16 7.10
N PHE A 58 -12.96 -1.76 6.25
CA PHE A 58 -11.65 -2.39 6.10
C PHE A 58 -10.54 -1.36 6.21
N ALA A 59 -9.37 -1.80 6.69
CA ALA A 59 -8.13 -1.08 6.50
C ALA A 59 -7.42 -1.70 5.31
N ARG A 60 -7.04 -0.85 4.34
CA ARG A 60 -6.23 -1.25 3.20
C ARG A 60 -4.77 -1.23 3.62
N VAL A 61 -4.08 -2.34 3.50
CA VAL A 61 -2.66 -2.46 3.87
C VAL A 61 -1.88 -2.77 2.61
N ILE A 62 -0.90 -1.93 2.30
CA ILE A 62 0.07 -2.22 1.23
C ILE A 62 1.41 -2.51 1.89
N THR A 63 2.00 -3.67 1.58
CA THR A 63 3.39 -3.95 1.95
C THR A 63 4.27 -3.54 0.78
N VAL A 64 5.17 -2.58 1.00
CA VAL A 64 6.01 -2.04 -0.07
C VAL A 64 6.95 -3.13 -0.58
N THR A 65 6.99 -3.32 -1.89
CA THR A 65 7.93 -4.20 -2.57
C THR A 65 8.92 -3.41 -3.43
N PRO A 66 10.05 -4.00 -3.84
CA PRO A 66 10.94 -3.37 -4.84
C PRO A 66 10.22 -3.04 -6.15
N ASP A 67 9.35 -3.93 -6.63
CA ASP A 67 8.57 -3.71 -7.86
C ASP A 67 7.64 -2.49 -7.73
N ASP A 68 7.07 -2.28 -6.55
CA ASP A 68 6.26 -1.11 -6.23
C ASP A 68 7.09 0.18 -6.25
N VAL A 69 8.27 0.17 -5.62
CA VAL A 69 9.19 1.31 -5.60
C VAL A 69 9.65 1.65 -7.01
N ASP A 70 10.08 0.68 -7.80
CA ASP A 70 10.52 0.89 -9.19
C ASP A 70 9.40 1.48 -10.05
N ARG A 71 8.16 1.00 -9.87
CA ARG A 71 6.99 1.50 -10.60
C ARG A 71 6.69 2.96 -10.28
N VAL A 72 6.73 3.37 -9.02
CA VAL A 72 6.30 4.72 -8.61
C VAL A 72 7.45 5.74 -8.50
N SER A 73 8.71 5.31 -8.51
CA SER A 73 9.88 6.20 -8.45
C SER A 73 10.31 6.76 -9.81
N VAL A 74 9.75 6.24 -10.90
CA VAL A 74 10.04 6.66 -12.28
C VAL A 74 9.07 7.77 -12.77
N ALA A 75 8.10 8.16 -11.94
CA ALA A 75 7.03 9.11 -12.29
C ALA A 75 7.33 10.57 -11.89
#